data_AF-A0A7Y2VGW0-F1
#
_entry.id   AF-A0A7Y2VGW0-F1
#
_cell.length_a   1.000
_cell.length_b   1.000
_cell.length_c   1.000
_cell.angle_alpha   90.00
_cell.angle_beta   90.00
_cell.angle_gamma   90.00
#
_symmetry.space_group_name_H-M   'P 1'
#
loop_
_entity.id
_entity.type
_entity.pdbx_description
1 polymer ?
#
loop_
_entity_poly.entity_id
_entity_poly.type
_entity_poly.pdbx_seq_one_letter_code
_entity_poly.pdbx_strand_id
1 'polypeptide(L)'
;MKSRYRYWRMRRIKDPKQRLYSGLILVGAGILLFRTLRMVLVEQAFEILVEWVYTLLILEFMIDLGCLLAASRWFVLSKWKYASSALKLGAWAAILHAFRVLIYVLGRTGPWINFDVKPENHASYTFDWFWVYFAAGFSALALIGVYVTWRLWLRYKSKYDQYF
;
A
#
# COMPACT_ATOMS: atom_id res chain seq x y z
N MET A 1 -27.28 -21.40 -20.93
CA MET A 1 -25.93 -21.47 -21.58
C MET A 1 -25.31 -20.15 -22.06
N LYS A 2 -26.04 -19.04 -22.25
CA LYS A 2 -25.47 -17.74 -22.74
C LYS A 2 -24.57 -16.99 -21.73
N SER A 3 -24.65 -17.28 -20.43
CA SER A 3 -23.88 -16.59 -19.39
C SER A 3 -22.36 -16.89 -19.42
N ARG A 4 -21.97 -18.16 -19.64
CA ARG A 4 -20.55 -18.56 -19.68
C ARG A 4 -19.79 -17.93 -20.85
N TYR A 5 -20.42 -17.74 -22.01
CA TYR A 5 -19.77 -17.13 -23.18
C TYR A 5 -19.44 -15.65 -22.99
N ARG A 6 -20.25 -14.90 -22.22
CA ARG A 6 -19.99 -13.49 -21.93
C ARG A 6 -18.78 -13.31 -20.99
N TYR A 7 -18.60 -14.24 -20.06
CA TYR A 7 -17.45 -14.29 -19.14
C TYR A 7 -16.11 -14.58 -19.87
N TRP A 8 -16.15 -15.37 -20.95
CA TRP A 8 -14.96 -15.67 -21.75
C TRP A 8 -14.64 -14.60 -22.80
N ARG A 9 -15.64 -13.86 -23.30
CA ARG A 9 -15.41 -12.75 -24.26
C ARG A 9 -14.74 -11.55 -23.59
N MET A 10 -14.97 -11.30 -22.31
CA MET A 10 -14.24 -10.29 -21.52
C MET A 10 -12.77 -10.66 -21.23
N ARG A 11 -12.33 -11.92 -21.42
CA ARG A 11 -10.93 -12.33 -21.21
C ARG A 11 -9.97 -11.96 -22.34
N ARG A 12 -10.48 -11.60 -23.54
CA ARG A 12 -9.64 -11.42 -24.74
C ARG A 12 -9.46 -9.98 -25.18
N ILE A 13 -10.30 -9.05 -24.74
CA ILE A 13 -10.14 -7.64 -25.03
C ILE A 13 -9.22 -7.06 -23.95
N LYS A 14 -8.07 -6.50 -24.36
CA LYS A 14 -7.26 -5.64 -23.49
C LYS A 14 -8.13 -4.45 -23.10
N ASP A 15 -8.86 -4.58 -22.00
CA ASP A 15 -9.75 -3.53 -21.54
C ASP A 15 -8.88 -2.36 -21.08
N PRO A 16 -8.99 -1.16 -21.70
CA PRO A 16 -8.17 -0.01 -21.34
C PRO A 16 -8.28 0.32 -19.84
N LYS A 17 -9.41 -0.02 -19.21
CA LYS A 17 -9.63 0.13 -17.77
C LYS A 17 -8.68 -0.72 -16.92
N GLN A 18 -8.33 -1.94 -17.34
CA GLN A 18 -7.39 -2.78 -16.58
C GLN A 18 -5.96 -2.23 -16.61
N ARG A 19 -5.55 -1.65 -17.75
CA ARG A 19 -4.25 -0.97 -17.86
C ARG A 19 -4.21 0.28 -17.00
N LEU A 20 -5.31 1.04 -16.95
CA LEU A 20 -5.43 2.18 -16.05
C LEU A 20 -5.30 1.74 -14.58
N TYR A 21 -6.05 0.73 -14.14
CA TYR A 21 -5.99 0.27 -12.75
C TYR A 21 -4.63 -0.31 -12.36
N SER A 22 -4.05 -1.16 -13.20
CA SER A 22 -2.70 -1.68 -12.96
C SER A 22 -1.64 -0.59 -12.99
N GLY A 23 -1.78 0.41 -13.87
CA GLY A 23 -0.92 1.59 -13.91
C GLY A 23 -1.00 2.42 -12.63
N LEU A 24 -2.20 2.66 -12.11
CA LEU A 24 -2.39 3.39 -10.84
C LEU A 24 -1.75 2.65 -9.66
N ILE A 25 -1.92 1.33 -9.57
CA ILE A 25 -1.26 0.52 -8.53
C ILE A 25 0.27 0.57 -8.68
N LEU A 26 0.77 0.50 -9.91
CA LEU A 26 2.21 0.52 -10.19
C LEU A 26 2.83 1.87 -9.79
N VAL A 27 2.17 2.98 -10.12
CA VAL A 27 2.58 4.32 -9.68
C VAL A 27 2.55 4.43 -8.16
N GLY A 28 1.46 3.98 -7.52
CA GLY A 28 1.33 4.00 -6.06
C GLY A 28 2.45 3.20 -5.36
N ALA A 29 2.68 1.95 -5.79
CA ALA A 29 3.74 1.11 -5.27
C ALA A 29 5.13 1.73 -5.52
N GLY A 30 5.34 2.37 -6.68
CA GLY A 30 6.58 3.06 -7.00
C GLY A 30 6.86 4.25 -6.06
N ILE A 31 5.83 5.05 -5.74
CA ILE A 31 5.95 6.17 -4.79
C ILE A 31 6.28 5.65 -3.39
N LEU A 32 5.61 4.59 -2.94
CA LEU A 32 5.87 3.97 -1.63
C LEU A 32 7.30 3.41 -1.54
N LEU A 33 7.73 2.68 -2.56
CA LEU A 33 9.09 2.14 -2.64
C LEU A 33 10.14 3.26 -2.64
N PHE A 34 9.93 4.33 -3.43
CA PHE A 34 10.82 5.48 -3.46
C PHE A 34 10.93 6.16 -2.09
N ARG A 35 9.80 6.34 -1.38
CA ARG A 35 9.80 6.87 -0.02
C ARG A 35 10.64 6.00 0.91
N THR A 36 10.44 4.68 0.87
CA THR A 36 11.19 3.75 1.72
C THR A 36 12.68 3.78 1.42
N LEU A 37 13.07 3.85 0.14
CA LEU A 37 14.47 4.02 -0.26
C LEU A 37 15.06 5.35 0.22
N ARG A 38 14.31 6.46 0.12
CA ARG A 38 14.76 7.76 0.63
C ARG A 38 14.98 7.71 2.15
N MET A 39 14.07 7.10 2.90
CA MET A 39 14.22 6.94 4.36
C MET A 39 15.47 6.12 4.71
N VAL A 40 15.73 5.04 3.97
CA VAL A 40 16.90 4.18 4.19
C VAL A 40 18.20 4.86 3.79
N LEU A 41 18.27 5.46 2.60
CA LEU A 41 19.52 5.91 2.00
C LEU A 41 19.89 7.36 2.34
N VAL A 42 18.89 8.22 2.57
CA VAL A 42 19.08 9.66 2.80
C VAL A 42 18.84 10.02 4.26
N GLU A 43 17.78 9.49 4.86
CA GLU A 43 17.40 9.82 6.24
C GLU A 43 18.01 8.86 7.28
N GLN A 44 18.93 7.96 6.86
CA GLN A 44 19.66 7.03 7.74
C GLN A 44 18.75 6.29 8.73
N ALA A 45 17.59 5.82 8.26
CA ALA A 45 16.57 5.19 9.10
C ALA A 45 17.09 4.06 10.02
N PHE A 46 18.15 3.37 9.62
CA PHE A 46 18.83 2.34 10.42
C PHE A 46 19.49 2.85 11.69
N GLU A 47 20.03 4.06 11.63
CA GLU A 47 20.72 4.71 12.74
C GLU A 47 19.71 5.40 13.66
N ILE A 48 18.63 5.93 13.08
CA ILE A 48 17.62 6.71 13.81
C ILE A 48 16.56 5.81 14.46
N LEU A 49 16.00 4.84 13.74
CA LEU A 49 14.84 4.08 14.21
C LEU A 49 15.22 2.94 15.14
N VAL A 50 14.36 2.63 16.10
CA VAL A 50 14.49 1.42 16.93
C VAL A 50 14.28 0.15 16.10
N GLU A 51 14.87 -0.96 16.54
CA GLU A 51 15.00 -2.20 15.75
C GLU A 51 13.67 -2.73 15.20
N TRP A 52 12.61 -2.70 16.00
CA TRP A 52 11.31 -3.22 15.57
C TRP A 52 10.63 -2.32 14.53
N VAL A 53 10.83 -1.00 14.58
CA VAL A 53 10.32 -0.06 13.57
C VAL A 53 11.09 -0.20 12.27
N TYR A 54 12.41 -0.34 12.36
CA TYR A 54 13.25 -0.64 11.20
C TYR A 54 12.87 -1.99 10.57
N THR A 55 12.57 -3.03 11.37
CA THR A 55 12.11 -4.33 10.84
C THR A 55 10.80 -4.20 10.06
N LEU A 56 9.86 -3.39 10.55
CA LEU A 56 8.63 -3.06 9.83
C LEU A 56 8.91 -2.33 8.51
N LEU A 57 9.91 -1.45 8.47
CA LEU A 57 10.32 -0.75 7.25
C LEU A 57 10.86 -1.72 6.18
N ILE A 58 11.65 -2.73 6.56
CA ILE A 58 12.08 -3.79 5.63
C ILE A 58 10.87 -4.56 5.10
N LEU A 59 9.94 -4.94 5.99
CA LEU A 59 8.76 -5.69 5.59
C LEU A 59 7.88 -4.90 4.61
N GLU A 60 7.69 -3.60 4.86
CA GLU A 60 7.02 -2.67 3.94
C GLU A 60 7.73 -2.64 2.59
N PHE A 61 9.06 -2.48 2.58
CA PHE A 61 9.86 -2.51 1.35
C PHE A 61 9.66 -3.80 0.54
N MET A 62 9.69 -4.97 1.19
CA MET A 62 9.52 -6.25 0.51
C MET A 62 8.14 -6.39 -0.12
N ILE A 63 7.09 -5.90 0.57
CA ILE A 63 5.72 -5.96 0.09
C ILE A 63 5.48 -4.94 -1.03
N ASP A 64 6.04 -3.74 -0.94
CA ASP A 64 6.00 -2.74 -2.00
C ASP A 64 6.68 -3.26 -3.27
N LEU A 65 7.85 -3.89 -3.14
CA LEU A 65 8.55 -4.49 -4.27
C LEU A 65 7.74 -5.63 -4.88
N GLY A 66 7.18 -6.52 -4.04
CA GLY A 66 6.28 -7.57 -4.49
C GLY A 66 5.04 -7.03 -5.21
N CYS A 67 4.43 -5.97 -4.68
CA CYS A 67 3.29 -5.28 -5.29
C CYS A 67 3.67 -4.70 -6.65
N LEU A 68 4.80 -4.01 -6.75
CA LEU A 68 5.31 -3.42 -7.98
C LEU A 68 5.57 -4.47 -9.06
N LEU A 69 6.20 -5.59 -8.71
CA LEU A 69 6.41 -6.72 -9.63
C LEU A 69 5.09 -7.35 -10.08
N ALA A 70 4.14 -7.58 -9.16
CA ALA A 70 2.83 -8.14 -9.48
C ALA A 70 2.00 -7.19 -10.37
N ALA A 71 2.02 -5.89 -10.07
CA ALA A 71 1.35 -4.84 -10.83
C ALA A 71 1.97 -4.68 -12.22
N SER A 72 3.29 -4.73 -12.34
CA SER A 72 4.00 -4.68 -13.63
C SER A 72 3.63 -5.86 -14.51
N ARG A 73 3.59 -7.07 -13.93
CA ARG A 73 3.12 -8.27 -14.63
C ARG A 73 1.66 -8.14 -15.07
N TRP A 74 0.79 -7.60 -14.23
CA TRP A 74 -0.61 -7.37 -14.58
C TRP A 74 -0.75 -6.31 -15.68
N PHE A 75 0.04 -5.23 -15.63
CA PHE A 75 0.04 -4.16 -16.63
C PHE A 75 0.42 -4.69 -18.03
N VAL A 76 1.53 -5.43 -18.13
CA VAL A 76 2.02 -5.99 -19.39
C VAL A 76 1.05 -7.03 -19.97
N LEU A 77 0.61 -7.98 -19.14
CA LEU A 77 -0.20 -9.10 -19.61
C LEU A 77 -1.69 -8.76 -19.71
N SER A 78 -2.18 -7.75 -18.97
CA SER A 78 -3.57 -7.28 -18.94
C SER A 78 -4.59 -8.42 -18.75
N LYS A 79 -4.27 -9.41 -17.91
CA LYS A 79 -5.16 -10.53 -17.55
C LYS A 79 -5.59 -10.43 -16.09
N TRP A 80 -6.89 -10.56 -15.84
CA TRP A 80 -7.48 -10.60 -14.49
C TRP A 80 -6.88 -11.63 -13.53
N LYS A 81 -6.30 -12.73 -14.05
CA LYS A 81 -5.59 -13.72 -13.22
C LYS A 81 -4.47 -13.08 -12.39
N TYR A 82 -3.79 -12.07 -12.94
CA TYR A 82 -2.69 -11.37 -12.28
C TYR A 82 -3.15 -10.17 -11.43
N ALA A 83 -4.37 -9.68 -11.67
CA ALA A 83 -4.97 -8.59 -10.89
C ALA A 83 -5.12 -8.97 -9.41
N SER A 84 -5.57 -10.20 -9.13
CA SER A 84 -5.82 -10.66 -7.76
C SER A 84 -4.57 -10.57 -6.87
N SER A 85 -3.42 -11.02 -7.38
CA SER A 85 -2.15 -10.94 -6.65
C SER A 85 -1.72 -9.49 -6.40
N ALA A 86 -1.79 -8.64 -7.42
CA ALA A 86 -1.42 -7.22 -7.31
C ALA A 86 -2.33 -6.46 -6.33
N LEU A 87 -3.64 -6.72 -6.37
CA LEU A 87 -4.62 -6.10 -5.47
C LEU A 87 -4.42 -6.55 -4.02
N LYS A 88 -4.17 -7.85 -3.78
CA LYS A 88 -3.89 -8.36 -2.42
C LYS A 88 -2.62 -7.75 -1.85
N LEU A 89 -1.54 -7.73 -2.63
CA LEU A 89 -0.27 -7.15 -2.21
C LEU A 89 -0.40 -5.64 -2.00
N GLY A 90 -1.13 -4.93 -2.86
CA GLY A 90 -1.40 -3.50 -2.69
C GLY A 90 -2.24 -3.19 -1.45
N ALA A 91 -3.20 -4.05 -1.09
CA ALA A 91 -3.95 -3.91 0.15
C ALA A 91 -3.05 -4.11 1.38
N TRP A 92 -2.20 -5.14 1.36
CA TRP A 92 -1.21 -5.36 2.43
C TRP A 92 -0.21 -4.21 2.56
N ALA A 93 0.29 -3.68 1.43
CA ALA A 93 1.15 -2.52 1.39
C ALA A 93 0.49 -1.31 2.07
N ALA A 94 -0.75 -0.99 1.69
CA ALA A 94 -1.49 0.13 2.26
C ALA A 94 -1.75 -0.03 3.78
N ILE A 95 -2.05 -1.25 4.24
CA ILE A 95 -2.27 -1.53 5.67
C ILE A 95 -0.96 -1.34 6.46
N LEU A 96 0.14 -1.93 6.00
CA LEU A 96 1.44 -1.79 6.67
C LEU A 96 1.92 -0.35 6.67
N HIS A 97 1.78 0.33 5.53
CA HIS A 97 2.11 1.74 5.40
C HIS A 97 1.35 2.59 6.42
N ALA A 98 0.05 2.32 6.58
CA ALA A 98 -0.79 3.03 7.54
C ALA A 98 -0.39 2.74 8.98
N PHE A 99 -0.04 1.50 9.29
CA PHE A 99 0.49 1.14 10.60
C PHE A 99 1.81 1.87 10.90
N ARG A 100 2.73 1.98 9.93
CA ARG A 100 3.96 2.76 10.08
C ARG A 100 3.69 4.24 10.25
N VAL A 101 2.73 4.81 9.52
CA VAL A 101 2.32 6.21 9.72
C VAL A 101 1.74 6.41 11.13
N LEU A 102 0.95 5.46 11.63
CA LEU A 102 0.44 5.52 13.01
C LEU A 102 1.59 5.52 14.02
N ILE A 103 2.58 4.64 13.86
CA ILE A 103 3.77 4.60 14.71
C ILE A 103 4.48 5.96 14.70
N TYR A 104 4.70 6.53 13.51
CA TYR A 104 5.33 7.84 13.36
C TYR A 104 4.53 8.96 14.06
N VAL A 105 3.20 8.96 13.94
CA VAL A 105 2.33 9.96 14.59
C VAL A 105 2.37 9.81 16.11
N LEU A 106 2.26 8.59 16.62
CA LEU A 106 2.37 8.30 18.05
C LEU A 106 3.77 8.67 18.58
N GLY A 107 4.80 8.52 17.76
CA GLY A 107 6.18 8.89 18.10
C GLY A 107 6.36 10.39 18.24
N ARG A 108 5.39 11.19 17.81
CA ARG A 108 5.45 12.65 17.78
C ARG A 108 4.42 13.25 18.73
N THR A 109 3.55 12.43 19.33
CA THR A 109 2.41 12.88 20.14
C THR A 109 2.31 12.15 21.48
N GLY A 110 1.87 12.86 22.51
CA GLY A 110 1.52 12.28 23.80
C GLY A 110 2.73 11.80 24.61
N PRO A 111 2.54 10.85 25.55
CA PRO A 111 3.59 10.42 26.48
C PRO A 111 4.65 9.50 25.86
N TRP A 112 4.50 9.13 24.58
CA TRP A 112 5.37 8.21 23.86
C TRP A 112 6.29 8.93 22.86
N ILE A 113 6.55 10.24 23.05
CA ILE A 113 7.40 11.00 22.13
C ILE A 113 8.75 10.29 21.95
N ASN A 114 9.14 10.14 20.68
CA ASN A 114 10.33 9.47 20.18
C ASN A 114 10.44 7.96 20.47
N PHE A 115 9.34 7.25 20.79
CA PHE A 115 9.39 5.80 21.04
C PHE A 115 9.82 4.96 19.82
N ASP A 116 9.68 5.50 18.62
CA ASP A 116 10.09 4.92 17.33
C ASP A 116 11.54 5.26 16.96
N VAL A 117 12.20 6.13 17.74
CA VAL A 117 13.59 6.59 17.55
C VAL A 117 14.47 6.02 18.66
N LYS A 118 15.72 5.69 18.34
CA LYS A 118 16.71 5.24 19.33
C LYS A 118 16.96 6.33 20.38
N PRO A 119 17.14 5.99 21.67
CA PRO A 119 17.34 6.97 22.75
C PRO A 119 18.45 8.00 22.47
N GLU A 120 19.53 7.55 21.83
CA GLU A 120 20.70 8.36 21.46
C GLU A 120 20.34 9.56 20.55
N ASN A 121 19.26 9.43 19.77
CA ASN A 121 18.82 10.42 18.79
C ASN A 121 17.62 11.26 19.26
N HIS A 122 17.11 11.04 20.48
CA HIS A 122 15.93 11.76 20.98
C HIS A 122 16.13 13.27 21.07
N ALA A 123 17.34 13.71 21.44
CA ALA A 123 17.64 15.13 21.65
C ALA A 123 17.86 15.91 20.34
N SER A 124 18.28 15.23 19.27
CA SER A 124 18.57 15.82 17.96
C SER A 124 17.41 15.71 16.98
N TYR A 125 16.45 14.81 17.23
CA TYR A 125 15.35 14.55 16.33
C TYR A 125 14.26 15.63 16.46
N THR A 126 14.28 16.59 15.54
CA THR A 126 13.26 17.63 15.40
C THR A 126 12.30 17.27 14.27
N PHE A 127 11.05 17.68 14.39
CA PHE A 127 10.01 17.41 13.40
C PHE A 127 9.09 18.61 13.22
N ASP A 128 8.47 18.68 12.05
CA ASP A 128 7.45 19.67 11.74
C ASP A 128 6.07 19.01 11.77
N TRP A 129 5.19 19.58 12.61
CA TRP A 129 3.81 19.14 12.81
C TRP A 129 3.00 19.10 11.52
N PHE A 130 3.30 19.97 10.56
CA PHE A 130 2.64 19.95 9.25
C PHE A 130 2.79 18.57 8.58
N TRP A 131 4.01 18.02 8.57
CA TRP A 131 4.27 16.71 7.95
C TRP A 131 3.65 15.55 8.71
N VAL A 132 3.52 15.67 10.03
CA VAL A 132 2.81 14.70 10.88
C VAL A 132 1.33 14.61 10.49
N TYR A 133 0.64 15.76 10.44
CA TYR A 133 -0.77 15.78 10.05
C TYR A 133 -1.00 15.40 8.59
N PHE A 134 -0.11 15.85 7.70
CA PHE A 134 -0.17 15.50 6.28
C PHE A 134 -0.06 13.97 6.09
N ALA A 135 0.92 13.32 6.72
CA ALA A 135 1.09 11.88 6.65
C ALA A 135 -0.13 11.13 7.21
N ALA A 136 -0.65 11.55 8.36
CA ALA A 136 -1.83 10.94 8.98
C ALA A 136 -3.07 11.03 8.06
N GLY A 137 -3.32 12.20 7.47
CA GLY A 137 -4.45 12.43 6.57
C GLY A 137 -4.39 11.55 5.33
N PHE A 138 -3.24 11.49 4.66
CA PHE A 138 -3.05 10.64 3.48
C PHE A 138 -3.16 9.14 3.80
N SER A 139 -2.66 8.72 4.96
CA SER A 139 -2.80 7.34 5.42
C SER A 139 -4.26 6.96 5.66
N ALA A 140 -5.05 7.84 6.29
CA ALA A 140 -6.48 7.61 6.49
C ALA A 140 -7.23 7.50 5.15
N LEU A 141 -6.94 8.40 4.20
CA LEU A 141 -7.51 8.35 2.85
C LEU A 141 -7.16 7.04 2.13
N ALA A 142 -5.92 6.56 2.25
CA ALA A 142 -5.51 5.28 1.67
C ALA A 142 -6.31 4.10 2.25
N LEU A 143 -6.49 4.05 3.57
CA LEU A 143 -7.30 3.01 4.22
C LEU A 143 -8.77 3.08 3.81
N ILE A 144 -9.34 4.28 3.69
CA ILE A 144 -10.71 4.47 3.18
C ILE A 144 -10.82 3.93 1.74
N GLY A 145 -9.83 4.21 0.89
CA GLY A 145 -9.79 3.67 -0.48
C GLY A 145 -9.79 2.15 -0.52
N VAL A 146 -8.98 1.50 0.32
CA VAL A 146 -8.97 0.03 0.48
C VAL A 146 -10.33 -0.48 0.97
N TYR A 147 -10.91 0.16 1.99
CA TYR A 147 -12.20 -0.22 2.55
C TYR A 147 -13.35 -0.12 1.52
N VAL A 148 -13.43 1.00 0.79
CA VAL A 148 -14.45 1.20 -0.26
C VAL A 148 -14.30 0.15 -1.35
N THR A 149 -13.07 -0.09 -1.82
CA THR A 149 -12.79 -1.10 -2.85
C THR A 149 -13.21 -2.50 -2.39
N TRP A 150 -12.89 -2.84 -1.13
CA TRP A 150 -13.30 -4.11 -0.51
C TRP A 150 -14.82 -4.25 -0.43
N ARG A 151 -15.54 -3.21 0.00
CA ARG A 151 -17.01 -3.21 0.10
C ARG A 151 -17.67 -3.35 -1.27
N LEU A 152 -17.15 -2.67 -2.29
CA LEU A 152 -17.63 -2.82 -3.67
C LEU A 152 -17.41 -4.25 -4.18
N TRP A 153 -16.25 -4.84 -3.89
CA TRP A 153 -15.96 -6.23 -4.26
C TRP A 153 -16.93 -7.22 -3.60
N LEU A 154 -17.22 -7.07 -2.30
CA LEU A 154 -18.19 -7.90 -1.59
C LEU A 154 -19.60 -7.80 -2.17
N ARG A 155 -20.06 -6.59 -2.52
CA ARG A 155 -21.37 -6.38 -3.17
C ARG A 155 -21.45 -7.06 -4.54
N TYR A 156 -20.37 -6.97 -5.32
CA TYR A 156 -20.30 -7.66 -6.61
C TYR A 156 -20.31 -9.18 -6.44
N LYS A 157 -19.55 -9.73 -5.48
CA LYS A 157 -19.51 -11.16 -5.20
C LYS A 157 -20.88 -11.71 -4.78
N SER A 158 -21.55 -11.05 -3.83
CA SER A 158 -22.89 -11.45 -3.34
C SER A 158 -23.94 -11.50 -4.46
N LYS A 159 -23.85 -10.59 -5.45
CA LYS A 159 -24.77 -10.58 -6.60
C LYS A 159 -24.56 -11.77 -7.54
N TYR A 160 -23.37 -12.38 -7.57
CA TYR A 160 -23.07 -13.54 -8.43
C TYR A 160 -23.28 -14.88 -7.72
N ASP A 161 -23.17 -14.92 -6.39
CA ASP A 161 -23.48 -16.12 -5.60
C ASP A 161 -24.98 -16.44 -5.62
N GLN A 162 -25.88 -15.48 -5.90
CA GLN A 162 -27.32 -15.73 -6.10
C GLN A 162 -27.67 -16.45 -7.42
N TYR A 163 -26.70 -16.66 -8.32
CA TYR A 163 -26.91 -17.35 -9.60
C TYR A 163 -26.27 -18.75 -9.64
N PHE A 164 -25.80 -19.25 -8.50
CA PHE A 164 -25.26 -20.60 -8.32
C PHE A 164 -26.02 -21.35 -7.24
#